data_AF-H8Z5U5-F1
#
_entry.id   AF-H8Z5U5-F1
#
_cell.length_a   1.000
_cell.length_b   1.000
_cell.length_c   1.000
_cell.angle_alpha   90.00
_cell.angle_beta   90.00
_cell.angle_gamma   90.00
#
_symmetry.space_group_name_H-M   'P 1'
#
loop_
_entity.id
_entity.type
_entity.pdbx_description
1 polymer ?
#
loop_
_entity_poly.entity_id
_entity_poly.type
_entity_poly.pdbx_seq_one_letter_code
_entity_poly.pdbx_strand_id
1 'polypeptide(L)'
;MASGRQLNLASLAAMAFCALLMLGGCASDGGYCPSTLTNPYPSPAAMQGLPPEDVRLGEHLTWGGILIDARHLASTTELDISARPLDAACQVRNDVMALGRFRVRYPGYFETADLIPGQPLRVSGRLAAMETRSSTGERIPVVTEATLHGLARASAARVDQNAVYRPRIGISIGAGSGWSGGGIGISF
;
A
#
# COMPACT_ATOMS: atom_id res chain seq x y z
N MET A 1 41.23 -44.49 9.50
CA MET A 1 41.61 -43.32 8.66
C MET A 1 40.60 -42.20 8.93
N ALA A 2 40.91 -41.27 9.83
CA ALA A 2 40.06 -40.11 10.10
C ALA A 2 40.87 -38.85 9.80
N SER A 3 40.54 -38.20 8.68
CA SER A 3 41.16 -36.97 8.22
C SER A 3 40.66 -35.80 9.07
N GLY A 4 41.45 -35.39 10.06
CA GLY A 4 41.19 -34.20 10.86
C GLY A 4 41.52 -32.94 10.07
N ARG A 5 40.53 -32.35 9.41
CA ARG A 5 40.64 -31.02 8.78
C ARG A 5 40.97 -29.99 9.87
N GLN A 6 42.20 -29.49 9.87
CA GLN A 6 42.55 -28.31 10.65
C GLN A 6 41.85 -27.10 10.01
N LEU A 7 40.72 -26.68 10.59
CA LEU A 7 40.08 -25.43 10.22
C LEU A 7 40.95 -24.29 10.75
N ASN A 8 41.70 -23.65 9.86
CA ASN A 8 42.47 -22.45 10.18
C ASN A 8 41.54 -21.35 10.70
N LEU A 9 41.95 -20.64 11.76
CA LEU A 9 41.21 -19.50 12.31
C LEU A 9 40.84 -18.47 11.22
N ALA A 10 41.69 -18.31 10.20
CA ALA A 10 41.42 -17.45 9.06
C ALA A 10 40.20 -17.88 8.24
N SER A 11 39.96 -19.19 8.09
CA SER A 11 38.78 -19.72 7.39
C SER A 11 37.50 -19.56 8.21
N LEU A 12 37.59 -19.68 9.54
CA LEU A 12 36.47 -19.42 10.45
C LEU A 12 36.11 -17.93 10.48
N ALA A 13 37.11 -17.04 10.51
CA ALA A 13 36.90 -15.60 10.47
C ALA A 13 36.30 -15.15 9.12
N ALA A 14 36.77 -15.70 8.00
CA ALA A 14 36.21 -15.42 6.67
C ALA A 14 34.76 -15.88 6.55
N MET A 15 34.44 -17.07 7.08
CA MET A 15 33.07 -17.59 7.06
C MET A 15 32.14 -16.79 7.99
N ALA A 16 32.63 -16.35 9.15
CA ALA A 16 31.88 -15.47 10.05
C ALA A 16 31.64 -14.08 9.43
N PHE A 17 32.63 -13.53 8.72
CA PHE A 17 32.49 -12.25 8.02
C PHE A 17 31.50 -12.34 6.84
N CYS A 18 31.56 -13.41 6.05
CA CYS A 18 30.56 -13.68 5.01
C CYS A 18 29.16 -13.91 5.58
N ALA A 19 29.03 -14.60 6.71
CA ALA A 19 27.76 -14.77 7.41
C ALA A 19 27.20 -13.42 7.90
N LEU A 20 28.05 -12.55 8.45
CA LEU A 20 27.67 -11.20 8.87
C LEU A 20 27.17 -10.34 7.71
N LEU A 21 27.80 -10.45 6.53
CA LEU A 21 27.37 -9.73 5.32
C LEU A 21 26.02 -10.21 4.78
N MET A 22 25.70 -11.49 4.93
CA MET A 22 24.42 -12.07 4.49
C MET A 22 23.23 -11.69 5.40
N LEU A 23 23.49 -11.27 6.65
CA LEU A 23 22.44 -10.88 7.61
C LEU A 23 21.89 -9.45 7.39
N GLY A 24 22.54 -8.60 6.58
CA GLY A 24 22.14 -7.19 6.38
C GLY A 24 21.10 -6.93 5.29
N GLY A 25 20.59 -7.96 4.60
CA GLY A 25 19.82 -7.78 3.35
C GLY A 25 18.28 -7.80 3.44
N CYS A 26 17.68 -8.20 4.58
CA CYS A 26 16.26 -8.53 4.64
C CYS A 26 15.39 -7.47 5.33
N ALA A 27 15.41 -6.20 4.90
CA ALA A 27 14.37 -5.25 5.36
C ALA A 27 14.21 -3.99 4.49
N SER A 28 14.79 -3.92 3.29
CA SER A 28 14.63 -2.73 2.46
C SER A 28 13.35 -2.80 1.61
N ASP A 29 12.19 -2.87 2.29
CA ASP A 29 10.95 -2.27 1.76
C ASP A 29 11.04 -0.74 1.97
N GLY A 30 12.11 -0.17 1.42
CA GLY A 30 12.38 1.25 1.48
C GLY A 30 11.54 1.91 0.40
N GLY A 31 10.37 2.39 0.80
CA GLY A 31 9.36 3.04 -0.02
C GLY A 31 9.94 4.02 -1.03
N TYR A 32 10.31 3.51 -2.20
CA TYR A 32 10.63 4.34 -3.34
C TYR A 32 9.32 4.72 -4.00
N CYS A 33 8.92 5.98 -3.88
CA CYS A 33 7.86 6.53 -4.73
C CYS A 33 8.47 6.70 -6.12
N PRO A 34 8.07 5.91 -7.13
CA PRO A 34 8.54 6.15 -8.49
C PRO A 34 8.20 7.58 -8.86
N SER A 35 9.12 8.31 -9.49
CA SER A 35 8.94 9.72 -9.85
C SER A 35 7.68 9.98 -10.69
N THR A 36 7.15 8.95 -11.35
CA THR A 36 5.86 8.96 -12.05
C THR A 36 4.63 9.03 -11.12
N LEU A 37 4.76 8.66 -9.85
CA LEU A 37 3.73 8.78 -8.81
C LEU A 37 3.85 10.06 -7.99
N THR A 38 5.02 10.71 -7.97
CA THR A 38 5.24 12.02 -7.30
C THR A 38 4.79 13.21 -8.17
N ASN A 39 3.69 13.01 -8.90
CA ASN A 39 2.83 14.06 -9.45
C ASN A 39 3.25 14.70 -10.80
N PRO A 40 3.08 14.00 -11.94
CA PRO A 40 2.95 14.67 -13.25
C PRO A 40 1.60 15.39 -13.40
N TYR A 41 0.65 15.17 -12.49
CA TYR A 41 -0.71 15.68 -12.60
C TYR A 41 -0.92 16.96 -11.79
N PRO A 42 -1.74 17.93 -12.24
CA PRO A 42 -2.13 19.05 -11.40
C PRO A 42 -2.79 18.57 -10.11
N SER A 43 -2.58 19.32 -9.01
CA SER A 43 -3.33 19.07 -7.78
C SER A 43 -4.84 19.20 -8.04
N PRO A 44 -5.70 18.54 -7.25
CA PRO A 44 -7.15 18.67 -7.41
C PRO A 44 -7.64 20.11 -7.42
N ALA A 45 -7.10 20.98 -6.54
CA ALA A 45 -7.39 22.41 -6.52
C ALA A 45 -6.95 23.13 -7.81
N ALA A 46 -5.73 22.85 -8.31
CA ALA A 46 -5.26 23.43 -9.57
C ALA A 46 -6.15 23.01 -10.75
N MET A 47 -6.64 21.78 -10.74
CA MET A 47 -7.52 21.24 -11.78
C MET A 47 -8.88 21.94 -11.84
N GLN A 48 -9.37 22.48 -10.73
CA GLN A 48 -10.63 23.25 -10.70
C GLN A 48 -10.52 24.55 -11.49
N GLY A 49 -9.31 25.10 -11.63
CA GLY A 49 -9.04 26.32 -12.39
C GLY A 49 -8.79 26.07 -13.87
N LEU A 50 -8.63 24.82 -14.30
CA LEU A 50 -8.38 24.49 -15.70
C LEU A 50 -9.65 24.63 -16.55
N PRO A 51 -9.51 25.07 -17.80
CA PRO A 51 -10.60 25.00 -18.76
C PRO A 51 -10.87 23.53 -19.14
N PRO A 52 -12.11 23.14 -19.48
CA PRO A 52 -12.49 21.75 -19.70
C PRO A 52 -11.64 21.01 -20.74
N GLU A 53 -11.19 21.70 -21.77
CA GLU A 53 -10.34 21.18 -22.85
C GLU A 53 -8.94 20.76 -22.40
N ASP A 54 -8.44 21.34 -21.31
CA ASP A 54 -7.11 21.02 -20.75
C ASP A 54 -7.18 19.84 -19.76
N VAL A 55 -8.39 19.39 -19.41
CA VAL A 55 -8.59 18.26 -18.49
C VAL A 55 -8.46 16.95 -19.26
N ARG A 56 -7.34 16.26 -19.05
CA ARG A 56 -7.03 14.99 -19.73
C ARG A 56 -7.77 13.81 -19.05
N LEU A 57 -9.00 13.55 -19.46
CA LEU A 57 -9.77 12.40 -18.94
C LEU A 57 -9.13 11.07 -19.35
N GLY A 58 -9.33 10.03 -18.53
CA GLY A 58 -8.82 8.67 -18.72
C GLY A 58 -7.37 8.46 -18.27
N GLU A 59 -6.64 9.53 -17.95
CA GLU A 59 -5.25 9.44 -17.49
C GLU A 59 -5.15 8.81 -16.11
N HIS A 60 -4.10 8.00 -15.94
CA HIS A 60 -3.75 7.48 -14.63
C HIS A 60 -3.06 8.56 -13.79
N LEU A 61 -3.47 8.65 -12.54
CA LEU A 61 -2.88 9.56 -11.57
C LEU A 61 -2.73 8.87 -10.22
N THR A 62 -1.89 9.45 -9.37
CA THR A 62 -1.77 9.07 -7.97
C THR A 62 -1.84 10.31 -7.10
N TRP A 63 -2.72 10.29 -6.11
CA TRP A 63 -2.83 11.35 -5.11
C TRP A 63 -2.80 10.79 -3.70
N GLY A 64 -2.18 11.55 -2.80
CA GLY A 64 -2.32 11.38 -1.36
C GLY A 64 -3.51 12.16 -0.84
N GLY A 65 -4.07 11.71 0.28
CA GLY A 65 -5.09 12.47 0.96
C GLY A 65 -5.56 11.87 2.27
N ILE A 66 -6.44 12.62 2.93
CA ILE A 66 -7.16 12.19 4.13
C ILE A 66 -8.59 11.86 3.75
N LEU A 67 -9.07 10.68 4.14
CA LEU A 67 -10.47 10.31 3.97
C LEU A 67 -11.36 11.27 4.78
N ILE A 68 -12.31 11.92 4.12
CA ILE A 68 -13.28 12.81 4.79
C ILE A 68 -14.57 12.06 5.07
N ASP A 69 -15.09 11.37 4.06
CA ASP A 69 -16.36 10.65 4.13
C ASP A 69 -16.37 9.48 3.16
N ALA A 70 -17.16 8.47 3.49
CA ALA A 70 -17.37 7.28 2.67
C ALA A 70 -18.86 6.91 2.72
N ARG A 71 -19.50 6.85 1.55
CA ARG A 71 -20.93 6.51 1.46
C ARG A 71 -21.19 5.51 0.36
N HIS A 72 -22.07 4.56 0.64
CA HIS A 72 -22.62 3.68 -0.37
C HIS A 72 -23.90 4.32 -0.94
N LEU A 73 -23.95 4.42 -2.26
CA LEU A 73 -25.12 4.79 -3.04
C LEU A 73 -25.76 3.52 -3.61
N ALA A 74 -26.86 3.66 -4.36
CA ALA A 74 -27.62 2.52 -4.88
C ALA A 74 -26.79 1.49 -5.69
N SER A 75 -25.71 1.93 -6.37
CA SER A 75 -24.89 1.07 -7.22
C SER A 75 -23.39 1.36 -7.15
N THR A 76 -22.97 2.28 -6.29
CA THR A 76 -21.58 2.75 -6.22
C THR A 76 -21.20 3.09 -4.79
N THR A 77 -19.92 2.96 -4.45
CA THR A 77 -19.38 3.54 -3.21
C THR A 77 -18.54 4.76 -3.56
N GLU A 78 -18.87 5.89 -2.94
CA GLU A 78 -18.17 7.15 -3.12
C GLU A 78 -17.37 7.51 -1.89
N LEU A 79 -16.12 7.90 -2.11
CA LEU A 79 -15.21 8.40 -1.07
C LEU A 79 -14.85 9.84 -1.37
N ASP A 80 -15.11 10.73 -0.42
CA ASP A 80 -14.66 12.12 -0.50
C ASP A 80 -13.32 12.24 0.24
N ILE A 81 -12.28 12.73 -0.45
CA ILE A 81 -10.91 12.77 0.06
C ILE A 81 -10.37 14.19 -0.03
N SER A 82 -9.72 14.65 1.03
CA SER A 82 -8.95 15.90 1.05
C SER A 82 -7.54 15.61 0.58
N ALA A 83 -7.17 16.15 -0.58
CA ALA A 83 -5.87 15.92 -1.18
C ALA A 83 -4.76 16.51 -0.32
N ARG A 84 -3.68 15.76 -0.16
CA ARG A 84 -2.47 16.15 0.57
C ARG A 84 -1.24 15.73 -0.24
N PRO A 85 -0.12 16.45 -0.14
CA PRO A 85 1.08 16.06 -0.85
C PRO A 85 1.60 14.71 -0.35
N LEU A 86 2.19 13.96 -1.27
CA LEU A 86 2.98 12.78 -0.95
C LEU A 86 4.43 13.20 -0.70
N ASP A 87 5.10 12.54 0.24
CA ASP A 87 6.55 12.69 0.40
C ASP A 87 7.34 11.77 -0.56
N ALA A 88 8.67 11.81 -0.47
CA ALA A 88 9.55 10.96 -1.27
C ALA A 88 9.34 9.45 -1.02
N ALA A 89 8.79 9.10 0.14
CA ALA A 89 8.42 7.75 0.53
C ALA A 89 6.97 7.39 0.14
N CYS A 90 6.32 8.24 -0.68
CA CYS A 90 4.95 8.05 -1.13
C CYS A 90 3.93 8.00 0.02
N GLN A 91 4.28 8.59 1.17
CA GLN A 91 3.42 8.72 2.34
C GLN A 91 2.69 10.07 2.31
N VAL A 92 1.48 10.09 2.88
CA VAL A 92 0.68 11.31 2.95
C VAL A 92 1.25 12.24 4.01
N ARG A 93 1.55 13.48 3.60
CA ARG A 93 2.00 14.54 4.52
C ARG A 93 0.79 15.24 5.15
N ASN A 94 0.43 14.79 6.35
CA ASN A 94 -0.78 15.25 7.05
C ASN A 94 -0.63 16.68 7.62
N ASP A 95 0.61 17.14 7.81
CA ASP A 95 1.00 18.43 8.37
C ASP A 95 0.93 19.59 7.36
N VAL A 96 0.83 19.30 6.06
CA VAL A 96 0.83 20.30 4.99
C VAL A 96 -0.59 20.60 4.54
N MET A 97 -0.92 21.86 4.23
CA MET A 97 -2.25 22.27 3.74
C MET A 97 -2.83 21.38 2.64
N ALA A 98 -4.16 21.28 2.61
CA ALA A 98 -4.90 20.51 1.62
C ALA A 98 -4.72 21.11 0.22
N LEU A 99 -4.51 20.24 -0.77
CA LEU A 99 -4.33 20.58 -2.19
C LEU A 99 -5.64 20.46 -2.98
N GLY A 100 -6.76 20.75 -2.30
CA GLY A 100 -8.11 20.58 -2.83
C GLY A 100 -8.78 19.29 -2.39
N ARG A 101 -9.85 18.93 -3.09
CA ARG A 101 -10.67 17.74 -2.81
C ARG A 101 -10.89 16.97 -4.10
N PHE A 102 -11.01 15.66 -3.96
CA PHE A 102 -11.38 14.77 -5.06
C PHE A 102 -12.28 13.66 -4.55
N ARG A 103 -13.00 13.04 -5.48
CA ARG A 103 -13.89 11.92 -5.20
C ARG A 103 -13.37 10.66 -5.83
N VAL A 104 -13.40 9.57 -5.10
CA VAL A 104 -13.21 8.23 -5.66
C VAL A 104 -14.56 7.57 -5.81
N ARG A 105 -14.82 6.96 -6.96
CA ARG A 105 -16.06 6.21 -7.22
C ARG A 105 -15.74 4.78 -7.58
N TYR A 106 -16.19 3.87 -6.71
CA TYR A 106 -16.13 2.43 -6.93
C TYR A 106 -17.45 1.91 -7.49
N PRO A 107 -17.42 1.02 -8.49
CA PRO A 107 -18.62 0.28 -8.87
C PRO A 107 -19.00 -0.72 -7.78
N GLY A 108 -20.29 -0.81 -7.46
CA GLY A 108 -20.81 -1.73 -6.46
C GLY A 108 -20.49 -1.34 -5.02
N TYR A 109 -20.44 -2.34 -4.15
CA TYR A 109 -20.16 -2.17 -2.73
C TYR A 109 -18.67 -2.33 -2.45
N PHE A 110 -18.08 -1.33 -1.80
CA PHE A 110 -16.77 -1.42 -1.16
C PHE A 110 -16.98 -1.49 0.35
N GLU A 111 -16.38 -2.47 1.03
CA GLU A 111 -16.49 -2.67 2.48
C GLU A 111 -16.09 -1.39 3.22
N THR A 112 -17.08 -0.68 3.77
CA THR A 112 -16.86 0.61 4.43
C THR A 112 -16.35 0.48 5.86
N ALA A 113 -16.37 -0.73 6.43
CA ALA A 113 -15.88 -0.98 7.78
C ALA A 113 -14.38 -0.66 7.96
N ASP A 114 -13.61 -0.73 6.86
CA ASP A 114 -12.18 -0.39 6.85
C ASP A 114 -11.92 1.08 6.43
N LEU A 115 -12.98 1.84 6.13
CA LEU A 115 -12.92 3.22 5.68
C LEU A 115 -13.18 4.18 6.85
N ILE A 116 -12.14 4.42 7.64
CA ILE A 116 -12.21 5.30 8.82
C ILE A 116 -11.94 6.76 8.41
N PRO A 117 -12.89 7.70 8.60
CA PRO A 117 -12.64 9.12 8.37
C PRO A 117 -11.42 9.62 9.17
N GLY A 118 -10.62 10.50 8.57
CA GLY A 118 -9.37 11.00 9.14
C GLY A 118 -8.14 10.14 8.82
N GLN A 119 -8.30 8.95 8.23
CA GLN A 119 -7.16 8.11 7.88
C GLN A 119 -6.41 8.65 6.64
N PRO A 120 -5.07 8.64 6.66
CA PRO A 120 -4.27 8.91 5.48
C PRO A 120 -4.35 7.75 4.49
N LEU A 121 -4.53 8.07 3.22
CA LEU A 121 -4.55 7.09 2.14
C LEU A 121 -3.93 7.65 0.88
N ARG A 122 -3.36 6.75 0.08
CA ARG A 122 -2.90 7.04 -1.28
C ARG A 122 -3.82 6.35 -2.26
N VAL A 123 -4.28 7.09 -3.26
CA VAL A 123 -5.17 6.63 -4.31
C VAL A 123 -4.43 6.65 -5.63
N SER A 124 -4.41 5.52 -6.31
CA SER A 124 -3.97 5.42 -7.70
C SER A 124 -5.15 4.98 -8.56
N GLY A 125 -5.47 5.70 -9.64
CA GLY A 125 -6.64 5.40 -10.46
C GLY A 125 -6.70 6.28 -11.70
N ARG A 126 -7.86 6.32 -12.36
CA ARG A 126 -8.07 7.11 -13.58
C ARG A 126 -8.97 8.31 -13.34
N LEU A 127 -8.59 9.46 -13.90
CA LEU A 127 -9.47 10.63 -13.92
C LEU A 127 -10.65 10.40 -14.85
N ALA A 128 -11.86 10.24 -14.31
CA ALA A 128 -13.05 9.93 -15.09
C ALA A 128 -13.82 11.18 -15.50
N ALA A 129 -13.93 12.15 -14.60
CA ALA A 129 -14.75 13.34 -14.81
C ALA A 129 -14.33 14.50 -13.90
N MET A 130 -14.82 15.70 -14.23
CA MET A 130 -14.88 16.84 -13.33
C MET A 130 -16.35 17.09 -13.01
N GLU A 131 -16.77 16.88 -11.76
CA GLU A 131 -18.17 17.03 -11.35
C GLU A 131 -18.36 18.30 -10.51
N THR A 132 -19.44 19.02 -10.78
CA THR A 132 -19.82 20.17 -9.95
C THR A 132 -20.60 19.69 -8.73
N ARG A 133 -20.09 19.98 -7.54
CA ARG A 133 -20.76 19.66 -6.28
C ARG A 133 -21.98 20.55 -6.10
N SER A 134 -23.17 19.96 -6.08
CA SER A 134 -24.43 20.71 -5.98
C SER A 134 -24.53 21.61 -4.74
N SER A 135 -23.85 21.27 -3.64
CA SER A 135 -23.89 22.04 -2.39
C SER A 135 -23.04 23.32 -2.41
N THR A 136 -21.97 23.37 -3.21
CA THR A 136 -21.01 24.50 -3.21
C THR A 136 -20.79 25.12 -4.58
N GLY A 137 -21.21 24.47 -5.66
CA GLY A 137 -20.86 24.84 -7.04
C GLY A 137 -19.39 24.55 -7.39
N GLU A 138 -18.63 23.93 -6.49
CA GLU A 138 -17.22 23.61 -6.69
C GLU A 138 -17.06 22.43 -7.66
N ARG A 139 -16.18 22.56 -8.66
CA ARG A 139 -15.81 21.44 -9.54
C ARG A 139 -14.78 20.58 -8.83
N ILE A 140 -15.04 19.28 -8.72
CA ILE A 140 -14.13 18.31 -8.11
C ILE A 140 -13.80 17.19 -9.12
N PRO A 141 -12.53 16.76 -9.20
CA PRO A 141 -12.16 15.60 -9.99
C PRO A 141 -12.74 14.31 -9.38
N VAL A 142 -13.19 13.43 -10.27
CA VAL A 142 -13.69 12.09 -9.95
C VAL A 142 -12.71 11.06 -10.49
N VAL A 143 -12.28 10.17 -9.61
CA VAL A 143 -11.33 9.09 -9.91
C VAL A 143 -12.06 7.75 -9.86
N THR A 144 -11.91 6.96 -10.92
CA THR A 144 -12.42 5.58 -11.02
C THR A 144 -11.27 4.58 -11.13
N GLU A 145 -11.58 3.29 -11.16
CA GLU A 145 -10.58 2.21 -11.22
C GLU A 145 -9.50 2.36 -10.13
N ALA A 146 -9.93 2.89 -8.99
CA ALA A 146 -9.02 3.32 -7.95
C ALA A 146 -8.49 2.11 -7.17
N THR A 147 -7.24 2.21 -6.73
CA THR A 147 -6.61 1.33 -5.76
C THR A 147 -6.27 2.17 -4.54
N LEU A 148 -6.79 1.77 -3.37
CA LEU A 148 -6.45 2.39 -2.09
C LEU A 148 -5.22 1.72 -1.48
N HIS A 149 -4.27 2.55 -1.07
CA HIS A 149 -3.08 2.17 -0.32
C HIS A 149 -3.11 2.85 1.04
N GLY A 150 -2.59 2.19 2.08
CA GLY A 150 -2.55 2.73 3.45
C GLY A 150 -3.74 2.37 4.32
N LEU A 151 -4.65 1.51 3.85
CA LEU A 151 -5.73 0.97 4.70
C LEU A 151 -5.14 0.04 5.75
N ALA A 152 -5.28 0.41 7.03
CA ALA A 152 -4.66 -0.24 8.18
C ALA A 152 -5.06 -1.72 8.38
N ARG A 153 -6.21 -2.15 7.83
CA ARG A 153 -6.68 -3.55 7.88
C ARG A 153 -6.50 -4.33 6.59
N ALA A 154 -6.55 -3.67 5.44
CA ALA A 154 -6.36 -4.33 4.14
C ALA A 154 -4.93 -4.85 3.95
N SER A 155 -3.94 -4.31 4.67
CA SER A 155 -2.56 -4.84 4.71
C SER A 155 -2.43 -6.10 5.56
N ALA A 156 -3.22 -6.24 6.64
CA ALA A 156 -3.29 -7.48 7.41
C ALA A 156 -4.02 -8.61 6.65
N ALA A 157 -4.97 -8.26 5.78
CA ALA A 157 -5.71 -9.20 4.94
C ALA A 157 -5.01 -9.56 3.60
N ARG A 158 -4.04 -8.75 3.12
CA ARG A 158 -3.33 -9.00 1.85
C ARG A 158 -2.21 -10.05 1.91
N VAL A 159 -2.08 -10.79 3.02
CA VAL A 159 -1.26 -12.01 3.06
C VAL A 159 -1.98 -13.20 2.41
N ASP A 160 -3.26 -13.08 2.01
CA ASP A 160 -3.91 -14.19 1.31
C ASP A 160 -4.92 -13.78 0.22
N GLN A 161 -4.41 -13.43 -0.97
CA GLN A 161 -5.25 -13.36 -2.19
C GLN A 161 -4.72 -14.26 -3.31
N ASN A 162 -3.84 -15.20 -2.97
CA ASN A 162 -3.39 -16.23 -3.89
C ASN A 162 -3.34 -17.62 -3.23
N ALA A 163 -4.17 -17.88 -2.21
CA ALA A 163 -4.52 -19.24 -1.80
C ALA A 163 -5.31 -19.96 -2.91
N VAL A 164 -4.61 -20.27 -3.99
CA VAL A 164 -4.60 -21.66 -4.44
C VAL A 164 -4.41 -22.49 -3.18
N TYR A 165 -5.40 -23.29 -2.82
CA TYR A 165 -5.35 -24.23 -1.70
C TYR A 165 -4.07 -25.07 -1.81
N ARG A 166 -3.01 -24.60 -1.15
CA ARG A 166 -1.75 -25.30 -0.99
C ARG A 166 -1.69 -25.69 0.47
N PRO A 167 -2.22 -26.85 0.86
CA PRO A 167 -2.06 -27.33 2.22
C PRO A 167 -0.55 -27.41 2.49
N ARG A 168 -0.08 -26.58 3.42
CA ARG A 168 1.32 -26.58 3.82
C ARG A 168 1.45 -27.56 4.98
N ILE A 169 1.93 -28.76 4.69
CA ILE A 169 2.37 -29.69 5.72
C ILE A 169 3.76 -29.20 6.15
N GLY A 170 3.81 -28.55 7.32
CA GLY A 170 5.08 -28.20 7.95
C GLY A 170 5.62 -29.40 8.70
N ILE A 171 6.64 -30.07 8.17
CA ILE A 171 7.47 -31.00 8.95
C ILE A 171 8.63 -30.19 9.50
N SER A 172 8.59 -29.88 10.79
CA SER A 172 9.71 -29.30 11.50
C SER A 172 10.69 -30.40 11.92
N ILE A 173 11.96 -30.24 11.56
CA ILE A 173 13.05 -31.06 12.07
C ILE A 173 13.88 -30.16 12.98
N GLY A 174 13.64 -30.25 14.28
CA GLY A 174 14.48 -29.61 15.30
C GLY A 174 15.71 -30.48 15.56
N ALA A 175 16.90 -30.00 15.19
CA ALA A 175 18.15 -30.59 15.65
C ALA A 175 18.48 -30.03 17.04
N GLY A 176 17.82 -30.57 18.07
CA GLY A 176 18.23 -30.40 19.46
C GLY A 176 19.06 -31.61 19.87
N SER A 177 20.30 -31.40 20.32
CA SER A 177 21.02 -32.44 21.06
C SER A 177 20.43 -32.52 22.47
N GLY A 178 19.31 -33.24 22.60
CA GLY A 178 18.58 -33.42 23.85
C GLY A 178 17.29 -34.20 23.62
N TRP A 179 17.16 -35.33 24.31
CA TRP A 179 16.20 -36.42 24.14
C TRP A 179 14.73 -36.08 24.53
N SER A 180 13.78 -36.70 23.81
CA SER A 180 12.32 -36.85 23.98
C SER A 180 11.35 -35.66 23.85
N GLY A 181 10.49 -35.73 22.82
CA GLY A 181 9.11 -35.24 22.89
C GLY A 181 8.70 -34.22 21.83
N GLY A 182 8.53 -34.64 20.57
CA GLY A 182 7.88 -33.81 19.54
C GLY A 182 6.37 -34.08 19.50
N GLY A 183 5.55 -33.11 19.94
CA GLY A 183 4.10 -33.14 19.79
C GLY A 183 3.63 -32.59 18.44
N ILE A 184 2.49 -33.08 17.94
CA ILE A 184 1.79 -32.54 16.76
C ILE A 184 0.61 -31.72 17.28
N GLY A 185 0.60 -30.43 16.97
CA GLY A 185 -0.55 -29.55 17.18
C GLY A 185 -1.32 -29.34 15.88
N ILE A 186 -2.64 -29.51 15.94
CA ILE A 186 -3.58 -29.08 14.91
C ILE A 186 -4.43 -27.96 15.51
N SER A 187 -4.47 -26.82 14.84
CA SER A 187 -5.33 -25.68 15.19
C SER A 187 -6.25 -25.40 14.00
N PHE A 188 -7.55 -25.34 14.31
CA PHE A 188 -8.65 -25.08 13.38
C PHE A 188 -9.02 -23.59 13.36
#